data_AF-A0A0G4MFD1-F1
#
_entry.id   AF-A0A0G4MFD1-F1
#
_cell.length_a   1.000
_cell.length_b   1.000
_cell.length_c   1.000
_cell.angle_alpha   90.00
_cell.angle_beta   90.00
_cell.angle_gamma   90.00
#
_symmetry.space_group_name_H-M   'P 1'
#
loop_
_entity.id
_entity.type
_entity.pdbx_description
1 polymer ?
#
loop_
_entity_poly.entity_id
_entity_poly.type
_entity_poly.pdbx_seq_one_letter_code
_entity_poly.pdbx_strand_id
1 'polypeptide(L)'
;NKIARFLEGQGHKELALEVATDSEHKFELALGLNQLDIALELAREADVEHKWKTVGDAALTAWDVALAQECFTHAKDLGSLLLLYSSTADREGLTKLAEQAEAAGAHNVAFSAQWLAGNVEGCVETLVRTGRISEAVLFSQTYKPSLTTG
;
A
#
# COMPACT_ATOMS: atom_id res chain seq x y z
N ASN A 1 -1.96 20.47 25.54
CA ASN A 1 -2.74 20.86 24.33
C ASN A 1 -3.03 22.34 24.12
N LYS A 2 -3.44 23.18 25.11
CA LYS A 2 -3.74 24.60 24.83
C LYS A 2 -2.53 25.41 24.32
N ILE A 3 -1.34 25.13 24.86
CA ILE A 3 -0.10 25.82 24.48
C ILE A 3 0.34 25.41 23.06
N ALA A 4 0.29 24.12 22.72
CA ALA A 4 0.59 23.63 21.36
C ALA A 4 -0.32 24.28 20.30
N ARG A 5 -1.65 24.27 20.50
CA ARG A 5 -2.60 24.93 19.59
C ARG A 5 -2.40 26.45 19.49
N PHE A 6 -1.98 27.09 20.58
CA PHE A 6 -1.66 28.51 20.56
C PHE A 6 -0.41 28.80 19.71
N LEU A 7 0.65 28.01 19.89
CA LEU A 7 1.88 28.12 19.09
C LEU A 7 1.63 27.82 17.61
N GLU A 8 0.82 26.81 17.31
CA GLU A 8 0.37 26.50 15.96
C GLU A 8 -0.39 27.68 15.34
N GLY A 9 -1.33 28.29 16.07
CA GLY A 9 -2.08 29.46 15.62
C GLY A 9 -1.21 30.70 15.39
N GLN A 10 -0.05 30.78 16.04
CA GLN A 10 0.98 31.80 15.80
C GLN A 10 1.94 31.44 14.65
N GLY A 11 1.82 30.25 14.05
CA GLY A 11 2.66 29.77 12.97
C GLY A 11 3.92 29.00 13.43
N HIS A 12 4.14 28.85 14.73
CA HIS A 12 5.28 28.14 15.30
C HIS A 12 5.01 26.63 15.46
N LYS A 13 4.80 25.95 14.32
CA LYS A 13 4.41 24.53 14.28
C LYS A 13 5.48 23.59 14.85
N GLU A 14 6.76 23.87 14.65
CA GLU A 14 7.86 23.06 15.18
C GLU A 14 7.88 23.06 16.72
N LEU A 15 7.77 24.25 17.32
CA LEU A 15 7.65 24.38 18.78
C LEU A 15 6.36 23.75 19.29
N ALA A 16 5.26 23.89 18.55
CA ALA A 16 3.99 23.26 18.89
C ALA A 16 4.11 21.73 18.98
N LEU A 17 4.91 21.10 18.10
CA LEU A 17 5.16 19.66 18.10
C LEU A 17 5.92 19.21 19.35
N GLU A 18 6.92 19.98 19.80
CA GLU A 18 7.71 19.65 20.99
C GLU A 18 6.87 19.70 22.28
N VAL A 19 5.96 20.66 22.39
CA VAL A 19 5.07 20.79 23.56
C VAL A 19 3.74 20.03 23.41
N ALA A 20 3.50 19.38 22.27
CA ALA A 20 2.30 18.58 22.07
C ALA A 20 2.35 17.32 22.95
N THR A 21 1.40 17.24 23.87
CA THR A 21 1.24 16.10 24.79
C THR A 21 0.31 15.02 24.25
N ASP A 22 -0.46 15.34 23.22
CA ASP A 22 -1.51 14.49 22.67
C ASP A 22 -1.04 13.84 21.38
N SER A 23 -1.14 12.52 21.30
CA SER A 23 -0.61 11.71 20.21
C SER A 23 -1.31 11.98 18.88
N GLU A 24 -2.61 12.30 18.87
CA GLU A 24 -3.32 12.61 17.62
C GLU A 24 -2.90 13.97 17.08
N HIS A 25 -2.91 15.00 17.93
CA HIS A 25 -2.48 16.33 17.54
C HIS A 25 -1.00 16.36 17.13
N LYS A 26 -0.15 15.61 17.83
CA LYS A 26 1.28 15.46 17.50
C LYS A 26 1.48 14.78 16.15
N PHE A 27 0.66 13.78 15.82
CA PHE A 27 0.69 13.11 14.52
C PHE A 27 0.33 14.07 13.38
N GLU A 28 -0.75 14.84 13.52
CA GLU A 28 -1.14 15.84 12.52
C GLU A 28 -0.07 16.92 12.32
N LEU A 29 0.52 17.41 13.42
CA LEU A 29 1.62 18.38 13.37
C LEU A 29 2.86 17.79 12.68
N ALA A 30 3.24 16.55 13.00
CA ALA A 30 4.39 15.87 12.41
C ALA A 30 4.22 15.68 10.89
N LEU A 31 3.04 15.23 10.46
CA LEU A 31 2.69 15.12 9.04
C LEU A 31 2.72 16.49 8.34
N GLY A 32 2.13 17.52 8.96
CA GLY A 32 2.11 18.88 8.40
C GLY A 32 3.48 19.55 8.29
N LEU A 33 4.45 19.10 9.09
CA LEU A 33 5.86 19.52 9.04
C LEU A 33 6.73 18.60 8.17
N ASN A 34 6.15 17.57 7.56
CA ASN A 34 6.87 16.54 6.82
C ASN A 34 7.94 15.81 7.65
N GLN A 35 7.75 15.71 8.96
CA GLN A 35 8.60 14.93 9.88
C GLN A 35 8.11 13.48 9.93
N LEU A 36 8.40 12.75 8.87
CA LEU A 36 7.89 11.40 8.64
C LEU A 36 8.34 10.39 9.70
N ASP A 37 9.56 10.52 10.24
CA ASP A 37 10.07 9.62 11.29
C ASP A 37 9.20 9.67 12.55
N ILE A 38 8.81 10.87 12.99
CA ILE A 38 7.97 11.07 14.17
C ILE A 38 6.55 10.58 13.88
N ALA A 39 6.02 10.86 12.70
CA ALA A 39 4.71 10.37 12.29
C ALA A 39 4.66 8.84 12.20
N LEU A 40 5.74 8.19 11.74
CA LEU A 40 5.88 6.74 11.67
C LEU A 40 5.88 6.10 13.05
N GLU A 41 6.67 6.64 14.00
CA GLU A 41 6.68 6.12 15.37
C GLU A 41 5.31 6.25 16.04
N LEU A 42 4.62 7.37 15.83
CA LEU A 42 3.25 7.56 16.32
C LEU A 42 2.22 6.64 15.63
N ALA A 43 2.44 6.30 14.36
CA ALA A 43 1.61 5.32 13.64
C ALA A 43 1.84 3.90 14.17
N ARG A 44 3.10 3.53 14.47
CA ARG A 44 3.49 2.27 15.11
C ARG A 44 2.88 2.11 16.49
N GLU A 45 2.92 3.15 17.32
CA GLU A 45 2.34 3.13 18.66
C GLU A 45 0.82 2.97 18.63
N ALA A 46 0.16 3.61 17.67
CA ALA A 46 -1.30 3.54 17.55
C ALA A 46 -1.77 2.23 16.89
N ASP A 47 -0.97 1.68 15.98
CA ASP A 47 -1.23 0.47 15.19
C ASP A 47 -2.62 0.45 14.52
N VAL A 48 -2.98 1.56 13.87
CA VAL A 48 -4.25 1.72 13.15
C VAL A 48 -4.01 1.87 11.66
N GLU A 49 -4.73 1.08 10.84
CA GLU A 49 -4.63 1.05 9.38
C GLU A 49 -4.66 2.44 8.73
N HIS A 50 -5.60 3.30 9.16
CA HIS A 50 -5.73 4.66 8.62
C HIS A 50 -4.47 5.51 8.83
N LYS A 51 -3.79 5.39 9.98
CA LYS A 51 -2.57 6.16 10.26
C LYS A 51 -1.42 5.68 9.39
N TRP A 52 -1.24 4.37 9.27
CA TRP A 52 -0.26 3.78 8.35
C TRP A 52 -0.46 4.28 6.91
N LYS A 53 -1.70 4.27 6.43
CA LYS A 53 -2.03 4.79 5.10
C LYS A 53 -1.68 6.28 4.95
N THR A 54 -2.04 7.10 5.94
CA THR A 54 -1.76 8.54 5.92
C THR A 54 -0.26 8.84 5.89
N VAL A 55 0.55 8.11 6.67
CA VAL A 55 2.02 8.22 6.62
C VAL A 55 2.56 7.75 5.28
N GLY A 56 2.03 6.65 4.73
CA GLY A 56 2.42 6.13 3.42
C GLY A 56 2.17 7.13 2.28
N ASP A 57 1.01 7.79 2.28
CA ASP A 57 0.67 8.83 1.30
C ASP A 57 1.58 10.06 1.41
N ALA A 58 1.92 10.47 2.63
CA ALA A 58 2.89 11.54 2.88
C ALA A 58 4.30 11.14 2.43
N ALA A 59 4.73 9.91 2.70
CA ALA A 59 6.01 9.37 2.26
C ALA A 59 6.12 9.33 0.73
N LEU A 60 5.06 8.91 0.02
CA LEU A 60 4.96 8.99 -1.44
C LEU A 60 5.14 10.43 -1.96
N THR A 61 4.48 11.39 -1.31
CA THR A 61 4.57 12.81 -1.67
C THR A 61 6.00 13.35 -1.47
N ALA A 62 6.69 12.83 -0.45
CA ALA A 62 8.09 13.12 -0.16
C ALA A 62 9.10 12.31 -1.00
N TRP A 63 8.63 11.52 -1.98
CA TRP A 63 9.44 10.62 -2.82
C TRP A 63 10.13 9.46 -2.07
N ASP A 64 9.74 9.18 -0.83
CA ASP A 64 10.23 8.02 -0.07
C ASP A 64 9.37 6.78 -0.34
N VAL A 65 9.71 6.10 -1.44
CA VAL A 65 9.00 4.90 -1.89
C VAL A 65 9.19 3.72 -0.93
N ALA A 66 10.37 3.60 -0.31
CA ALA A 66 10.66 2.50 0.60
C ALA A 66 9.81 2.60 1.88
N LEU A 67 9.72 3.79 2.46
CA LEU A 67 8.88 4.05 3.62
C LEU A 67 7.39 3.88 3.28
N ALA A 68 6.96 4.36 2.11
CA ALA A 68 5.59 4.18 1.65
C ALA A 68 5.22 2.69 1.52
N GLN A 69 6.10 1.87 0.96
CA GLN A 69 5.90 0.43 0.84
C GLN A 69 5.74 -0.25 2.20
N GLU A 70 6.59 0.08 3.18
CA GLU A 70 6.45 -0.43 4.55
C GLU A 70 5.09 -0.04 5.13
N CYS A 71 4.73 1.24 5.05
CA CYS A 71 3.46 1.76 5.57
C CYS A 71 2.25 1.08 4.94
N PHE A 72 2.20 0.92 3.61
CA PHE A 72 1.07 0.25 2.95
C PHE A 72 1.01 -1.26 3.22
N THR A 73 2.16 -1.90 3.48
CA THR A 73 2.20 -3.30 3.90
C THR A 73 1.54 -3.47 5.27
N HIS A 74 1.85 -2.58 6.22
CA HIS A 74 1.18 -2.56 7.53
C HIS A 74 -0.30 -2.17 7.42
N ALA A 75 -0.65 -1.24 6.54
CA ALA A 75 -2.02 -0.84 6.27
C ALA A 75 -2.82 -1.88 5.44
N LYS A 76 -2.19 -2.96 4.96
CA LYS A 76 -2.80 -3.95 4.06
C LYS A 76 -3.48 -3.31 2.84
N ASP A 77 -2.98 -2.17 2.37
CA ASP A 77 -3.53 -1.46 1.22
C ASP A 77 -3.03 -2.08 -0.08
N LEU A 78 -3.73 -3.13 -0.52
CA LEU A 78 -3.38 -3.89 -1.71
C LEU A 78 -3.36 -3.02 -2.98
N GLY A 79 -4.17 -1.97 -3.04
CA GLY A 79 -4.26 -1.07 -4.20
C GLY A 79 -3.02 -0.19 -4.31
N SER A 80 -2.63 0.45 -3.22
CA SER A 80 -1.41 1.28 -3.16
C SER A 80 -0.15 0.46 -3.37
N LEU A 81 -0.10 -0.76 -2.82
CA LEU A 81 1.00 -1.70 -3.08
C LEU A 81 1.08 -2.11 -4.56
N LEU A 82 -0.06 -2.38 -5.21
CA LEU A 82 -0.08 -2.70 -6.64
C LEU A 82 0.48 -1.53 -7.47
N LEU A 83 0.05 -0.30 -7.16
CA LEU A 83 0.55 0.89 -7.83
C LEU A 83 2.06 1.03 -7.65
N LEU A 84 2.57 0.87 -6.42
CA LEU A 84 3.99 0.95 -6.12
C LEU A 84 4.81 -0.08 -6.88
N TYR A 85 4.45 -1.37 -6.76
CA TYR A 85 5.22 -2.44 -7.38
C TYR A 85 5.13 -2.43 -8.92
N SER A 86 3.96 -2.06 -9.47
CA SER A 86 3.81 -1.88 -10.91
C SER A 86 4.64 -0.72 -11.46
N SER A 87 4.72 0.40 -10.72
CA SER A 87 5.46 1.59 -11.14
C SER A 87 6.98 1.41 -11.03
N THR A 88 7.42 0.63 -10.04
CA THR A 88 8.84 0.29 -9.82
C THR A 88 9.29 -0.94 -10.59
N ALA A 89 8.35 -1.64 -11.26
CA ALA A 89 8.58 -2.92 -11.94
C ALA A 89 9.17 -4.02 -11.03
N ASP A 90 8.84 -4.01 -9.74
CA ASP A 90 9.27 -5.02 -8.77
C ASP A 90 8.44 -6.31 -8.92
N ARG A 91 9.01 -7.31 -9.60
CA ARG A 91 8.37 -8.62 -9.81
C ARG A 91 8.22 -9.42 -8.52
N GLU A 92 9.16 -9.30 -7.59
CA GLU A 92 9.11 -10.07 -6.34
C GLU A 92 7.99 -9.51 -5.45
N GLY A 93 7.92 -8.19 -5.33
CA GLY A 93 6.83 -7.48 -4.66
C GLY A 93 5.46 -7.81 -5.26
N LEU A 94 5.34 -7.81 -6.60
CA LEU A 94 4.10 -8.19 -7.29
C LEU A 94 3.68 -9.64 -6.99
N THR A 95 4.63 -10.57 -6.93
CA THR A 95 4.32 -11.99 -6.66
C THR A 95 3.81 -12.16 -5.22
N LYS A 96 4.47 -11.53 -4.24
CA LYS A 96 4.00 -11.54 -2.84
C LYS A 96 2.64 -10.85 -2.68
N LEU A 97 2.45 -9.72 -3.36
CA LEU A 97 1.17 -9.03 -3.35
C LEU A 97 0.04 -9.88 -3.95
N ALA A 98 0.33 -10.65 -5.00
CA ALA A 98 -0.65 -11.56 -5.59
C ALA A 98 -1.14 -12.59 -4.57
N GLU A 99 -0.23 -13.25 -3.85
CA GLU A 99 -0.57 -14.23 -2.81
C GLU A 99 -1.37 -13.58 -1.66
N GLN A 100 -0.99 -12.38 -1.23
CA GLN A 100 -1.70 -11.63 -0.18
C GLN A 100 -3.11 -11.23 -0.63
N ALA A 101 -3.24 -10.70 -1.85
CA ALA A 101 -4.52 -10.35 -2.44
C ALA A 101 -5.40 -11.59 -2.63
N GLU A 102 -4.79 -12.72 -2.95
CA GLU A 102 -5.47 -13.99 -3.10
C GLU A 102 -6.06 -14.49 -1.77
N ALA A 103 -5.28 -14.41 -0.69
CA ALA A 103 -5.71 -14.74 0.66
C ALA A 103 -6.79 -13.76 1.19
N ALA A 104 -6.73 -12.50 0.78
CA ALA A 104 -7.74 -11.49 1.12
C ALA A 104 -9.03 -11.60 0.28
N GLY A 105 -9.09 -12.47 -0.73
CA GLY A 105 -10.23 -12.60 -1.64
C GLY A 105 -10.31 -11.49 -2.71
N ALA A 106 -9.28 -10.65 -2.82
CA ALA A 106 -9.18 -9.59 -3.82
C ALA A 106 -8.63 -10.15 -5.16
N HIS A 107 -9.43 -11.01 -5.81
CA HIS A 107 -9.01 -11.74 -7.02
C HIS A 107 -8.61 -10.84 -8.20
N ASN A 108 -9.19 -9.65 -8.31
CA ASN A 108 -8.82 -8.66 -9.34
C ASN A 108 -7.41 -8.10 -9.13
N VAL A 109 -7.03 -7.82 -7.89
CA VAL A 109 -5.69 -7.35 -7.53
C VAL A 109 -4.70 -8.49 -7.70
N ALA A 110 -5.05 -9.70 -7.26
CA ALA A 110 -4.21 -10.88 -7.45
C ALA A 110 -3.91 -11.16 -8.94
N PHE A 111 -4.94 -11.16 -9.79
CA PHE A 111 -4.78 -11.32 -11.23
C PHE A 111 -3.90 -10.22 -11.85
N SER A 112 -4.14 -8.96 -11.49
CA SER A 112 -3.36 -7.82 -12.02
C SER A 112 -1.90 -7.89 -11.61
N ALA A 113 -1.64 -8.27 -10.35
CA ALA A 113 -0.28 -8.44 -9.84
C ALA A 113 0.45 -9.59 -10.55
N GLN A 114 -0.20 -10.75 -10.72
CA GLN A 114 0.36 -11.88 -11.48
C GLN A 114 0.64 -11.51 -12.94
N TRP A 115 -0.27 -10.78 -13.57
CA TRP A 115 -0.12 -10.33 -14.95
C TRP A 115 1.10 -9.43 -15.12
N LEU A 116 1.24 -8.43 -14.24
CA LEU A 116 2.38 -7.51 -14.25
C LEU A 116 3.70 -8.21 -13.91
N ALA A 117 3.68 -9.23 -13.05
CA ALA A 117 4.85 -10.06 -12.77
C ALA A 117 5.26 -10.93 -13.99
N GLY A 118 4.33 -11.18 -14.92
CA GLY A 118 4.50 -12.04 -16.10
C GLY A 118 4.10 -13.50 -15.86
N ASN A 119 3.40 -13.79 -14.76
CA ASN A 119 2.96 -15.15 -14.43
C ASN A 119 1.58 -15.46 -15.05
N VAL A 120 1.60 -15.86 -16.33
CA VAL A 120 0.40 -16.22 -17.09
C VAL A 120 -0.32 -17.44 -16.49
N GLU A 121 0.42 -18.39 -15.91
CA GLU A 121 -0.15 -19.58 -15.26
C GLU A 121 -1.00 -19.21 -14.06
N GLY A 122 -0.47 -18.35 -13.17
CA GLY A 122 -1.22 -17.86 -12.01
C GLY A 122 -2.47 -17.07 -12.41
N CYS A 123 -2.41 -16.27 -13.49
CA CYS A 123 -3.57 -15.56 -14.02
C CYS A 123 -4.69 -16.53 -14.45
N VAL A 124 -4.35 -17.61 -15.15
CA VAL A 124 -5.31 -18.64 -15.58
C VAL A 124 -5.92 -19.34 -14.36
N GLU A 125 -5.10 -19.72 -13.39
CA GLU A 125 -5.55 -20.34 -12.15
C GLU A 125 -6.54 -19.45 -11.38
N THR A 126 -6.24 -18.16 -11.26
CA THR A 126 -7.13 -17.17 -10.63
C THR A 126 -8.48 -17.08 -11.34
N LEU A 127 -8.50 -17.13 -12.68
CA LEU A 127 -9.73 -17.12 -13.47
C LEU A 127 -10.54 -18.41 -13.30
N VAL A 128 -9.89 -19.58 -13.30
CA VAL A 128 -10.53 -20.87 -13.05
C VAL A 128 -11.13 -20.90 -11.64
N ARG A 129 -10.39 -20.46 -10.63
CA ARG A 129 -10.82 -20.46 -9.23
C ARG A 129 -12.02 -19.53 -8.99
N THR A 130 -12.13 -18.46 -9.77
CA THR A 130 -13.29 -17.55 -9.74
C THR A 130 -14.46 -18.01 -10.62
N GLY A 131 -14.39 -19.21 -11.21
CA GLY A 131 -15.46 -19.78 -12.04
C GLY A 131 -15.53 -19.22 -13.46
N ARG A 132 -14.56 -18.38 -13.87
CA ARG A 132 -14.50 -17.73 -15.19
C ARG A 132 -13.74 -18.58 -16.19
N ILE A 133 -14.24 -19.80 -16.42
CA ILE A 133 -13.55 -20.81 -17.24
C ILE A 133 -13.41 -20.36 -18.70
N SER A 134 -14.44 -19.74 -19.27
CA SER A 134 -14.40 -19.24 -20.66
C SER A 134 -13.30 -18.21 -20.88
N GLU A 135 -13.13 -17.29 -19.91
CA GLU A 135 -12.06 -16.29 -19.93
C GLU A 135 -10.70 -16.96 -19.74
N ALA A 136 -10.58 -17.93 -18.83
CA ALA A 136 -9.36 -18.68 -18.61
C ALA A 136 -8.88 -19.45 -19.87
N VAL A 137 -9.81 -20.08 -20.59
CA VAL A 137 -9.52 -20.78 -21.85
C VAL A 137 -9.07 -19.78 -22.92
N LEU A 138 -9.81 -18.69 -23.11
CA LEU A 138 -9.44 -17.66 -24.09
C LEU A 138 -8.06 -17.04 -23.77
N PHE A 139 -7.82 -16.75 -22.50
CA PHE A 139 -6.58 -16.15 -22.02
C PHE A 139 -5.38 -17.10 -22.19
N SER A 140 -5.53 -18.38 -21.81
CA SER A 140 -4.49 -19.39 -22.01
C SER A 140 -4.19 -19.60 -23.50
N GLN A 141 -5.19 -19.71 -24.37
CA GLN A 141 -4.99 -19.82 -25.82
C GLN A 141 -4.27 -18.61 -26.41
N THR A 142 -4.49 -17.41 -25.87
CA THR A 142 -3.87 -16.18 -26.37
C THR A 142 -2.42 -16.03 -25.93
N TYR A 143 -2.14 -16.26 -24.65
CA TYR A 143 -0.85 -15.90 -24.04
C TYR A 143 0.07 -17.09 -23.76
N LYS A 144 -0.48 -18.31 -23.63
CA LYS A 144 0.31 -19.53 -23.45
C LYS A 144 -0.48 -20.76 -23.94
N PRO A 145 -0.60 -20.97 -25.27
CA PRO A 145 -1.42 -22.04 -25.85
C PRO A 145 -1.04 -23.45 -25.38
N SER A 146 0.19 -23.63 -24.90
CA SER A 146 0.67 -24.90 -24.33
C SER A 146 -0.04 -25.30 -23.03
N LEU A 147 -0.75 -24.39 -22.37
CA LEU A 147 -1.55 -24.68 -21.17
C LEU A 147 -2.92 -25.26 -21.48
N THR A 148 -3.40 -25.10 -22.71
CA THR A 148 -4.71 -25.63 -23.12
C THR A 148 -4.53 -27.04 -23.66
N THR A 149 -4.89 -28.06 -22.88
CA THR A 149 -5.17 -29.39 -23.45
C THR A 149 -6.43 -29.28 -24.30
N GLY A 150 -6.28 -29.53 -25.61
CA GLY A 150 -7.38 -29.61 -26.57
C GLY A 150 -8.33 -30.76 -26.30
#